data_AF-A0A4U6X182-F1
#
_entry.id   AF-A0A4U6X182-F1
#
_cell.length_a   1.000
_cell.length_b   1.000
_cell.length_c   1.000
_cell.angle_alpha   90.00
_cell.angle_beta   90.00
_cell.angle_gamma   90.00
#
_symmetry.space_group_name_H-M   'P 1'
#
loop_
_entity.id
_entity.type
_entity.pdbx_description
1 polymer ?
#
loop_
_entity_poly.entity_id
_entity_poly.type
_entity_poly.pdbx_seq_one_letter_code
_entity_poly.pdbx_strand_id
1 'polypeptide(L)'
;MSCITTDENSHQNGRVPHQYHQMPVETMDDSSQPLLENGSAGPESPPDLTPVTGSESGADDDDDDENLNIITPADLLVVQQKNGLDGLRAGRDRKLRRIRRAFDHQRTRTQQHFARRRAEAADAYDAGLCDCRLNFLSFRRSLRLELDDIREQERNGIVVLLEGERIERGAAERRHDDREKSYIRECREEWARTCPATPFWYEGSEAVMSHSATSSEV
;
A
#
# COMPACT_ATOMS: atom_id res chain seq x y z
N MET A 1 19.76 -38.03 -75.10
CA MET A 1 20.52 -36.78 -74.86
C MET A 1 19.59 -35.88 -74.07
N SER A 2 19.68 -35.87 -72.74
CA SER A 2 20.50 -34.93 -71.94
C SER A 2 20.06 -33.47 -72.15
N CYS A 3 19.84 -32.59 -71.16
CA CYS A 3 19.85 -32.59 -69.70
C CYS A 3 19.59 -31.12 -69.28
N ILE A 4 18.98 -30.91 -68.11
CA ILE A 4 19.31 -29.85 -67.11
C ILE A 4 18.72 -28.42 -67.25
N THR A 5 18.45 -27.94 -66.03
CA THR A 5 17.80 -26.77 -65.41
C THR A 5 18.59 -25.45 -65.36
N THR A 6 17.87 -24.34 -65.10
CA THR A 6 18.23 -23.12 -64.30
C THR A 6 16.89 -22.45 -63.97
N ASP A 7 16.41 -22.19 -62.75
CA ASP A 7 16.92 -21.68 -61.47
C ASP A 7 17.01 -20.14 -61.32
N GLU A 8 16.43 -19.70 -60.19
CA GLU A 8 16.56 -18.45 -59.41
C GLU A 8 15.82 -17.11 -59.68
N ASN A 9 15.24 -16.63 -58.55
CA ASN A 9 15.02 -15.26 -58.04
C ASN A 9 13.84 -14.39 -58.51
N SER A 10 13.23 -13.49 -57.73
CA SER A 10 13.00 -13.26 -56.28
C SER A 10 12.29 -11.89 -56.15
N HIS A 11 11.29 -11.81 -55.26
CA HIS A 11 10.66 -10.63 -54.61
C HIS A 11 9.98 -9.49 -55.43
N GLN A 12 8.69 -9.21 -55.18
CA GLN A 12 8.20 -8.21 -54.19
C GLN A 12 6.66 -7.96 -54.27
N ASN A 13 5.99 -8.16 -53.14
CA ASN A 13 4.92 -7.39 -52.46
C ASN A 13 3.89 -6.52 -53.22
N GLY A 14 2.60 -6.65 -52.83
CA GLY A 14 1.69 -5.49 -52.83
C GLY A 14 0.16 -5.73 -52.79
N ARG A 15 -0.39 -6.01 -51.58
CA ARG A 15 -1.57 -5.33 -50.96
C ARG A 15 -3.00 -5.51 -51.53
N VAL A 16 -3.91 -6.15 -50.75
CA VAL A 16 -5.30 -5.69 -50.39
C VAL A 16 -5.80 -6.47 -49.13
N PRO A 17 -6.95 -6.14 -48.49
CA PRO A 17 -7.08 -5.37 -47.24
C PRO A 17 -7.42 -6.20 -45.97
N HIS A 18 -7.11 -5.65 -44.79
CA HIS A 18 -7.56 -6.15 -43.50
C HIS A 18 -9.07 -5.92 -43.29
N GLN A 19 -9.85 -7.00 -43.26
CA GLN A 19 -11.13 -7.04 -42.55
C GLN A 19 -10.85 -7.34 -41.07
N TYR A 20 -11.18 -6.38 -40.21
CA TYR A 20 -11.26 -6.61 -38.77
C TYR A 20 -12.58 -7.33 -38.46
N HIS A 21 -12.51 -8.60 -38.11
CA HIS A 21 -13.60 -9.22 -37.36
C HIS A 21 -13.51 -8.75 -35.91
N GLN A 22 -14.49 -7.93 -35.53
CA GLN A 22 -14.82 -7.58 -34.16
C GLN A 22 -15.12 -8.85 -33.38
N MET A 23 -14.39 -9.08 -32.29
CA MET A 23 -14.80 -9.99 -31.23
C MET A 23 -15.79 -9.24 -30.31
N PRO A 24 -16.84 -9.90 -29.77
CA PRO A 24 -17.79 -9.25 -28.88
C PRO A 24 -17.11 -8.89 -27.55
N VAL A 25 -17.19 -7.61 -27.17
CA VAL A 25 -16.94 -7.16 -25.80
C VAL A 25 -18.16 -7.55 -24.98
N GLU A 26 -18.04 -8.53 -24.10
CA GLU A 26 -19.02 -8.72 -23.04
C GLU A 26 -18.90 -7.56 -22.05
N THR A 27 -19.80 -6.60 -22.20
CA THR A 27 -20.05 -5.53 -21.25
C THR A 27 -20.67 -6.15 -20.00
N MET A 28 -19.88 -6.30 -18.94
CA MET A 28 -20.44 -6.44 -17.59
C MET A 28 -20.92 -5.06 -17.14
N ASP A 29 -22.22 -5.01 -16.89
CA ASP A 29 -23.01 -3.84 -16.57
C ASP A 29 -22.52 -3.13 -15.29
N ASP A 30 -22.66 -1.81 -15.37
CA ASP A 30 -22.27 -0.79 -14.42
C ASP A 30 -23.33 -0.71 -13.32
N SER A 31 -22.91 -0.85 -12.07
CA SER A 31 -23.68 -0.39 -10.92
C SER A 31 -22.75 0.33 -9.96
N SER A 32 -22.27 1.47 -10.41
CA SER A 32 -22.37 2.76 -9.73
C SER A 32 -23.04 2.72 -8.33
N GLN A 33 -22.24 2.90 -7.28
CA GLN A 33 -22.74 3.45 -6.00
C GLN A 33 -21.97 4.74 -5.68
N PRO A 34 -22.67 5.85 -5.38
CA PRO A 34 -22.02 7.13 -5.19
C PRO A 34 -21.38 7.24 -3.80
N LEU A 35 -20.15 7.72 -3.84
CA LEU A 35 -19.47 8.50 -2.82
C LEU A 35 -20.36 9.67 -2.37
N LEU A 36 -20.73 9.72 -1.09
CA LEU A 36 -20.99 10.98 -0.40
C LEU A 36 -20.32 10.98 0.98
N GLU A 37 -19.31 11.84 1.03
CA GLU A 37 -18.68 12.44 2.19
C GLU A 37 -19.61 13.55 2.71
N ASN A 38 -19.85 13.56 4.03
CA ASN A 38 -20.19 14.68 4.92
C ASN A 38 -20.71 14.02 6.20
N GLY A 39 -20.27 14.35 7.40
CA GLY A 39 -19.82 15.63 7.90
C GLY A 39 -20.36 15.68 9.33
N SER A 40 -19.43 15.65 10.27
CA SER A 40 -19.59 15.75 11.71
C SER A 40 -20.55 16.87 12.14
N ALA A 41 -21.53 16.55 13.00
CA ALA A 41 -22.13 17.46 13.98
C ALA A 41 -22.94 16.64 15.01
N GLY A 42 -22.25 16.11 16.02
CA GLY A 42 -22.91 15.65 17.25
C GLY A 42 -22.75 16.75 18.31
N PRO A 43 -23.83 17.22 18.96
CA PRO A 43 -23.77 18.32 19.91
C PRO A 43 -23.13 17.90 21.23
N GLU A 44 -22.51 18.90 21.86
CA GLU A 44 -21.86 18.93 23.15
C GLU A 44 -22.73 18.39 24.29
N SER A 45 -22.12 17.65 25.21
CA SER A 45 -22.58 17.54 26.60
C SER A 45 -21.37 17.70 27.53
N PRO A 46 -21.33 18.73 28.41
CA PRO A 46 -20.33 18.83 29.46
C PRO A 46 -20.76 17.95 30.65
N PRO A 47 -19.86 17.20 31.30
CA PRO A 47 -20.16 16.68 32.63
C PRO A 47 -20.05 17.80 33.66
N ASP A 48 -21.15 17.93 34.39
CA ASP A 48 -21.44 18.75 35.55
C ASP A 48 -20.40 18.57 36.66
N LEU A 49 -19.79 19.67 37.12
CA LEU A 49 -18.90 19.70 38.28
C LEU A 49 -19.72 20.16 39.49
N THR A 50 -20.15 19.23 40.32
CA THR A 50 -20.57 19.53 41.70
C THR A 50 -19.64 18.85 42.70
N PRO A 51 -19.20 19.56 43.77
CA PRO A 51 -18.25 19.02 44.73
C PRO A 51 -18.99 18.25 45.82
N VAL A 52 -18.61 17.00 46.06
CA VAL A 52 -18.97 16.27 47.29
C VAL A 52 -17.81 16.38 48.26
N THR A 53 -17.98 17.26 49.25
CA THR A 53 -17.24 17.26 50.51
C THR A 53 -17.71 16.11 51.40
N GLY A 54 -16.75 15.33 51.92
CA GLY A 54 -16.94 14.38 53.01
C GLY A 54 -15.59 13.91 53.56
N SER A 55 -15.33 14.29 54.81
CA SER A 55 -14.20 14.00 55.72
C SER A 55 -13.73 12.51 55.73
N GLU A 56 -12.57 12.10 56.24
CA GLU A 56 -11.89 12.46 57.49
C GLU A 56 -10.46 11.85 57.60
N SER A 57 -9.57 12.59 58.27
CA SER A 57 -8.52 12.19 59.21
C SER A 57 -7.70 10.89 59.01
N GLY A 58 -6.39 11.07 58.81
CA GLY A 58 -5.35 10.11 59.18
C GLY A 58 -3.98 10.69 58.87
N ALA A 59 -3.33 11.30 59.87
CA ALA A 59 -1.94 11.72 59.79
C ALA A 59 -1.05 10.54 60.19
N ASP A 60 -0.16 10.14 59.30
CA ASP A 60 1.14 9.56 59.63
C ASP A 60 2.09 9.95 58.48
N ASP A 61 3.20 10.56 58.87
CA ASP A 61 4.26 11.06 58.00
C ASP A 61 4.95 9.90 57.28
N ASP A 62 4.77 9.84 55.96
CA ASP A 62 5.77 9.27 55.06
C ASP A 62 6.22 10.43 54.14
N ASP A 63 7.51 10.73 54.18
CA ASP A 63 8.21 11.63 53.26
C ASP A 63 8.12 11.07 51.83
N ASP A 64 6.94 11.16 51.22
CA ASP A 64 6.78 11.01 49.79
C ASP A 64 7.35 12.28 49.17
N ASP A 65 8.54 12.11 48.62
CA ASP A 65 9.27 12.99 47.71
C ASP A 65 8.30 13.42 46.60
N GLU A 66 7.46 14.43 46.89
CA GLU A 66 6.68 15.19 45.93
C GLU A 66 7.66 15.98 45.08
N ASN A 67 8.38 15.26 44.22
CA ASN A 67 8.78 15.74 42.92
C ASN A 67 7.49 15.94 42.13
N LEU A 68 6.72 16.95 42.56
CA LEU A 68 5.63 17.56 41.84
C LEU A 68 6.28 17.99 40.54
N ASN A 69 6.24 17.11 39.54
CA ASN A 69 6.81 17.34 38.23
C ASN A 69 6.02 18.52 37.68
N ILE A 70 6.52 19.75 37.93
CA ILE A 70 5.85 20.99 37.56
C ILE A 70 5.80 20.95 36.04
N ILE A 71 4.66 20.52 35.51
CA ILE A 71 4.46 20.44 34.07
C ILE A 71 4.43 21.87 33.59
N THR A 72 5.49 22.28 32.89
CA THR A 72 5.55 23.63 32.35
C THR A 72 4.60 23.74 31.15
N PRO A 73 4.16 24.96 30.78
CA PRO A 73 3.42 25.16 29.53
C PRO A 73 4.16 24.63 28.30
N ALA A 74 5.50 24.63 28.32
CA ALA A 74 6.33 24.04 27.29
C ALA A 74 6.17 22.52 27.25
N ASP A 75 6.16 21.83 28.40
CA ASP A 75 6.00 20.37 28.47
C ASP A 75 4.63 19.93 27.96
N LEU A 76 3.56 20.65 28.30
CA LEU A 76 2.22 20.40 27.76
C LEU A 76 2.20 20.54 26.24
N LEU A 77 2.84 21.59 25.72
CA LEU A 77 2.92 21.83 24.27
C LEU A 77 3.73 20.73 23.57
N VAL A 78 4.84 20.28 24.15
CA VAL A 78 5.62 19.14 23.63
C VAL A 78 4.74 17.89 23.55
N VAL A 79 4.03 17.56 24.63
CA VAL A 79 3.16 16.37 24.66
C VAL A 79 2.07 16.47 23.59
N GLN A 80 1.41 17.63 23.46
CA GLN A 80 0.38 17.85 22.46
C GLN A 80 0.91 17.70 21.02
N GLN A 81 2.03 18.34 20.71
CA GLN A 81 2.62 18.31 19.37
C GLN A 81 3.18 16.91 19.02
N LYS A 82 3.77 16.20 20.00
CA LYS A 82 4.18 14.79 19.83
C LYS A 82 2.98 13.89 19.55
N ASN A 83 1.92 14.01 20.33
CA ASN A 83 0.70 13.23 20.13
C ASN A 83 0.08 13.46 18.74
N GLY A 84 0.07 14.71 18.26
CA GLY A 84 -0.40 15.02 16.91
C GLY A 84 0.49 14.41 15.82
N LEU A 85 1.82 14.49 15.98
CA LEU A 85 2.78 13.89 15.06
C LEU A 85 2.65 12.35 15.02
N ASP A 86 2.53 11.71 16.18
CA ASP A 86 2.31 10.28 16.29
C ASP A 86 0.98 9.86 15.66
N GLY A 87 -0.06 10.68 15.82
CA GLY A 87 -1.34 10.51 15.13
C GLY A 87 -1.20 10.52 13.60
N LEU A 88 -0.41 11.45 13.05
CA LEU A 88 -0.10 11.53 11.62
C LEU A 88 0.66 10.29 11.13
N ARG A 89 1.69 9.86 11.86
CA ARG A 89 2.48 8.67 11.55
C ARG A 89 1.65 7.39 11.63
N ALA A 90 0.82 7.24 12.66
CA ALA A 90 -0.14 6.14 12.77
C ALA A 90 -1.16 6.17 11.62
N GLY A 91 -1.56 7.36 11.16
CA GLY A 91 -2.36 7.57 9.95
C GLY A 91 -1.68 7.03 8.69
N ARG A 92 -0.41 7.40 8.48
CA ARG A 92 0.44 6.87 7.38
C ARG A 92 0.49 5.36 7.42
N ASP A 93 0.85 4.78 8.57
CA ASP A 93 1.03 3.34 8.69
C ASP A 93 -0.28 2.57 8.49
N ARG A 94 -1.42 3.14 8.90
CA ARG A 94 -2.75 2.61 8.57
C ARG A 94 -3.01 2.63 7.06
N LYS A 95 -2.70 3.74 6.38
CA LYS A 95 -2.89 3.86 4.92
C LYS A 95 -2.02 2.88 4.15
N LEU A 96 -0.74 2.76 4.50
CA LEU A 96 0.18 1.83 3.84
C LEU A 96 -0.24 0.37 4.06
N ARG A 97 -0.66 0.00 5.28
CA ARG A 97 -1.22 -1.33 5.55
C ARG A 97 -2.48 -1.61 4.72
N ARG A 98 -3.34 -0.61 4.52
CA ARG A 98 -4.55 -0.78 3.69
C ARG A 98 -4.20 -1.05 2.23
N ILE A 99 -3.24 -0.30 1.67
CA ILE A 99 -2.75 -0.51 0.30
C ILE A 99 -2.22 -1.93 0.17
N ARG A 100 -1.29 -2.34 1.04
CA ARG A 100 -0.70 -3.68 1.03
C ARG A 100 -1.77 -4.78 1.06
N ARG A 101 -2.71 -4.70 1.99
CA ARG A 101 -3.82 -5.67 2.12
C ARG A 101 -4.68 -5.75 0.86
N ALA A 102 -4.96 -4.62 0.21
CA ALA A 102 -5.76 -4.60 -1.01
C ALA A 102 -5.04 -5.33 -2.16
N PHE A 103 -3.74 -5.08 -2.34
CA PHE A 103 -2.95 -5.76 -3.38
C PHE A 103 -2.67 -7.23 -3.04
N ASP A 104 -2.44 -7.58 -1.77
CA ASP A 104 -2.35 -8.98 -1.32
C ASP A 104 -3.62 -9.77 -1.67
N HIS A 105 -4.78 -9.15 -1.43
CA HIS A 105 -6.08 -9.75 -1.74
C HIS A 105 -6.29 -9.93 -3.25
N GLN A 106 -5.91 -8.93 -4.05
CA GLN A 106 -5.96 -9.03 -5.51
C GLN A 106 -5.04 -10.12 -6.04
N ARG A 107 -3.78 -10.19 -5.57
CA ARG A 107 -2.84 -11.26 -5.94
C ARG A 107 -3.39 -12.64 -5.62
N THR A 108 -3.97 -12.81 -4.44
CA THR A 108 -4.57 -14.08 -4.02
C THR A 108 -5.71 -14.48 -4.96
N ARG A 109 -6.60 -13.55 -5.31
CA ARG A 109 -7.70 -13.80 -6.27
C ARG A 109 -7.17 -14.15 -7.66
N THR A 110 -6.16 -13.44 -8.14
CA THR A 110 -5.50 -13.70 -9.43
C THR A 110 -4.89 -15.11 -9.45
N GLN A 111 -4.15 -15.50 -8.42
CA GLN A 111 -3.57 -16.84 -8.32
C GLN A 111 -4.64 -17.93 -8.29
N GLN A 112 -5.74 -17.72 -7.54
CA GLN A 112 -6.85 -18.67 -7.51
C GLN A 112 -7.53 -18.81 -8.88
N HIS A 113 -7.74 -17.69 -9.59
CA HIS A 113 -8.30 -17.69 -10.93
C HIS A 113 -7.41 -18.50 -11.91
N PHE A 114 -6.11 -18.25 -11.93
CA PHE A 114 -5.19 -18.97 -12.81
C PHE A 114 -4.97 -20.42 -12.38
N ALA A 115 -5.02 -20.73 -11.08
CA ALA A 115 -5.02 -22.10 -10.59
C ALA A 115 -6.25 -22.88 -11.11
N ARG A 116 -7.43 -22.26 -11.10
CA ARG A 116 -8.64 -22.85 -11.67
C ARG A 116 -8.50 -23.08 -13.18
N ARG A 117 -8.04 -22.08 -13.93
CA ARG A 117 -7.82 -22.22 -15.39
C ARG A 117 -6.86 -23.35 -15.74
N ARG A 118 -5.77 -23.52 -14.97
CA ARG A 118 -4.85 -24.66 -15.15
C ARG A 118 -5.53 -26.00 -14.91
N ALA A 119 -6.39 -26.10 -13.90
CA ALA A 119 -7.13 -27.33 -13.61
C ALA A 119 -8.13 -27.64 -14.74
N GLU A 120 -8.90 -26.64 -15.19
CA GLU A 120 -9.84 -26.77 -16.30
C GLU A 120 -9.15 -27.22 -17.60
N ALA A 121 -7.99 -26.65 -17.94
CA ALA A 121 -7.22 -27.08 -19.11
C ALA A 121 -6.72 -28.53 -18.99
N ALA A 122 -6.30 -28.96 -17.80
CA ALA A 122 -5.90 -30.34 -17.55
C ALA A 122 -7.08 -31.31 -17.66
N ASP A 123 -8.22 -30.97 -17.04
CA ASP A 123 -9.45 -31.78 -17.09
C ASP A 123 -9.98 -31.92 -18.53
N ALA A 124 -9.93 -30.84 -19.32
CA ALA A 124 -10.34 -30.87 -20.72
C ALA A 124 -9.45 -31.78 -21.58
N TYR A 125 -8.14 -31.79 -21.31
CA TYR A 125 -7.21 -32.71 -21.96
C TYR A 125 -7.47 -34.17 -21.57
N ASP A 126 -7.70 -34.45 -20.28
CA ASP A 126 -7.99 -35.81 -19.80
C ASP A 126 -9.33 -36.34 -20.35
N ALA A 127 -10.34 -35.48 -20.48
CA ALA A 127 -11.59 -35.80 -21.16
C ALA A 127 -11.37 -36.09 -22.66
N GLY A 128 -10.59 -35.27 -23.36
CA GLY A 128 -10.27 -35.47 -24.78
C GLY A 128 -9.44 -36.73 -25.06
N LEU A 129 -8.64 -37.19 -24.09
CA LEU A 129 -7.93 -38.47 -24.15
C LEU A 129 -8.87 -39.68 -24.05
N CYS A 130 -9.98 -39.56 -23.31
CA CYS A 130 -10.99 -40.62 -23.23
C CYS A 130 -11.71 -40.84 -24.57
N ASP A 131 -11.80 -39.82 -25.42
CA ASP A 131 -12.55 -39.85 -26.67
C ASP A 131 -11.73 -40.15 -27.95
N CYS A 132 -10.39 -40.10 -27.92
CA CYS A 132 -9.58 -40.18 -29.16
C CYS A 132 -8.32 -41.07 -29.05
N ARG A 133 -8.29 -42.19 -29.79
CA ARG A 133 -7.15 -43.14 -29.82
C ARG A 133 -5.94 -42.76 -30.69
N LEU A 134 -5.96 -41.66 -31.47
CA LEU A 134 -4.98 -41.48 -32.57
C LEU A 134 -4.16 -40.18 -32.57
N ASN A 135 -4.34 -39.22 -31.64
CA ASN A 135 -3.64 -37.92 -31.69
C ASN A 135 -2.94 -37.53 -30.36
N PHE A 136 -2.52 -38.51 -29.57
CA PHE A 136 -1.93 -38.32 -28.23
C PHE A 136 -0.80 -37.27 -28.17
N LEU A 137 0.10 -37.25 -29.16
CA LEU A 137 1.25 -36.34 -29.16
C LEU A 137 0.87 -34.88 -29.48
N SER A 138 -0.06 -34.65 -30.41
CA SER A 138 -0.51 -33.30 -30.75
C SER A 138 -1.34 -32.70 -29.62
N PHE A 139 -2.20 -33.49 -28.96
CA PHE A 139 -2.94 -33.04 -27.78
C PHE A 139 -2.00 -32.69 -26.62
N ARG A 140 -0.96 -33.50 -26.34
CA ARG A 140 0.04 -33.18 -25.31
C ARG A 140 0.78 -31.88 -25.58
N ARG A 141 1.16 -31.64 -26.84
CA ARG A 141 1.84 -30.40 -27.22
C ARG A 141 0.91 -29.20 -27.08
N SER A 142 -0.36 -29.35 -27.44
CA SER A 142 -1.39 -28.32 -27.28
C SER A 142 -1.58 -27.94 -25.81
N LEU A 143 -1.79 -28.93 -24.92
CA LEU A 143 -1.95 -28.69 -23.49
C LEU A 143 -0.72 -27.97 -22.89
N ARG A 144 0.49 -28.37 -23.29
CA ARG A 144 1.72 -27.71 -22.79
C ARG A 144 1.75 -26.23 -23.16
N LEU A 145 1.46 -25.90 -24.42
CA LEU A 145 1.44 -24.52 -24.88
C LEU A 145 0.37 -23.70 -24.13
N GLU A 146 -0.81 -24.26 -23.92
CA GLU A 146 -1.88 -23.61 -23.17
C GLU A 146 -1.50 -23.38 -21.70
N LEU A 147 -0.93 -24.38 -21.02
CA LEU A 147 -0.47 -24.23 -19.63
C LEU A 147 0.65 -23.19 -19.51
N ASP A 148 1.55 -23.12 -20.49
CA ASP A 148 2.63 -22.14 -20.51
C ASP A 148 2.10 -20.71 -20.74
N ASP A 149 1.12 -20.54 -21.63
CA ASP A 149 0.41 -19.26 -21.83
C ASP A 149 -0.33 -18.83 -20.54
N ILE A 150 -1.07 -19.74 -19.90
CA ILE A 150 -1.75 -19.46 -18.62
C ILE A 150 -0.75 -19.02 -17.54
N ARG A 151 0.42 -19.67 -17.45
CA ARG A 151 1.49 -19.29 -16.50
C ARG A 151 2.15 -17.96 -16.85
N GLU A 152 2.30 -17.65 -18.13
CA GLU A 152 2.83 -16.36 -18.58
C GLU A 152 1.85 -15.22 -18.22
N GLN A 153 0.56 -15.41 -18.51
CA GLN A 153 -0.49 -14.46 -18.14
C GLN A 153 -0.56 -14.24 -16.63
N GLU A 154 -0.48 -15.30 -15.82
CA GLU A 154 -0.42 -15.18 -14.36
C GLU A 154 0.78 -14.34 -13.92
N ARG A 155 1.98 -14.66 -14.41
CA ARG A 155 3.21 -13.92 -14.08
C ARG A 155 3.09 -12.45 -14.46
N ASN A 156 2.63 -12.15 -15.67
CA ASN A 156 2.44 -10.77 -16.13
C ASN A 156 1.42 -10.02 -15.26
N GLY A 157 0.30 -10.66 -14.93
CA GLY A 157 -0.70 -10.09 -14.02
C GLY A 157 -0.14 -9.79 -12.63
N ILE A 158 0.65 -10.70 -12.06
CA ILE A 158 1.28 -10.49 -10.75
C ILE A 158 2.31 -9.35 -10.80
N VAL A 159 3.10 -9.24 -11.87
CA VAL A 159 4.05 -8.13 -12.05
C VAL A 159 3.33 -6.78 -12.07
N VAL A 160 2.22 -6.68 -12.81
CA VAL A 160 1.41 -5.46 -12.86
C VAL A 160 0.87 -5.10 -11.47
N LEU A 161 0.39 -6.08 -10.70
CA LEU A 161 -0.10 -5.84 -9.34
C LEU A 161 1.00 -5.38 -8.39
N LEU A 162 2.22 -5.94 -8.50
CA LEU A 162 3.36 -5.51 -7.69
C LEU A 162 3.78 -4.06 -8.01
N GLU A 163 3.79 -3.71 -9.29
CA GLU A 163 4.11 -2.36 -9.73
C GLU A 163 3.03 -1.36 -9.31
N GLY A 164 1.76 -1.74 -9.41
CA GLY A 164 0.64 -0.96 -8.89
C GLY A 164 0.77 -0.67 -7.39
N GLU A 165 1.10 -1.70 -6.59
CA GLU A 165 1.34 -1.53 -5.15
C GLU A 165 2.49 -0.54 -4.90
N ARG A 166 3.60 -0.67 -5.63
CA ARG A 166 4.77 0.21 -5.51
C ARG A 166 4.41 1.66 -5.78
N ILE A 167 3.66 1.92 -6.85
CA ILE A 167 3.24 3.27 -7.24
C ILE A 167 2.31 3.88 -6.20
N GLU A 168 1.27 3.16 -5.79
CA GLU A 168 0.30 3.66 -4.80
C GLU A 168 0.94 3.89 -3.43
N ARG A 169 1.79 2.95 -2.98
CA ARG A 169 2.52 3.09 -1.72
C ARG A 169 3.44 4.30 -1.75
N GLY A 170 4.23 4.46 -2.81
CA GLY A 170 5.12 5.61 -2.95
C GLY A 170 4.37 6.95 -3.04
N ALA A 171 3.19 6.98 -3.69
CA ALA A 171 2.35 8.16 -3.71
C ALA A 171 1.78 8.51 -2.33
N ALA A 172 1.38 7.49 -1.55
CA ALA A 172 0.91 7.69 -0.18
C ALA A 172 2.03 8.17 0.75
N GLU A 173 3.22 7.56 0.67
CA GLU A 173 4.41 7.96 1.44
C GLU A 173 4.73 9.44 1.22
N ARG A 174 4.90 9.88 -0.04
CA ARG A 174 5.18 11.29 -0.36
C ARG A 174 4.13 12.26 0.20
N ARG A 175 2.84 11.92 0.06
CA ARG A 175 1.76 12.75 0.62
C ARG A 175 1.82 12.85 2.15
N HIS A 176 2.22 11.78 2.82
CA HIS A 176 2.38 11.79 4.28
C HIS A 176 3.62 12.56 4.70
N ASP A 177 4.73 12.43 3.98
CA ASP A 177 5.96 13.20 4.24
C ASP A 177 5.72 14.71 4.12
N ASP A 178 4.97 15.14 3.10
CA ASP A 178 4.61 16.56 2.90
C ASP A 178 3.72 17.08 4.03
N ARG A 179 2.80 16.24 4.54
CA ARG A 179 1.95 16.57 5.70
C ARG A 179 2.76 16.65 6.98
N GLU A 180 3.66 15.70 7.22
CA GLU A 180 4.52 15.69 8.41
C GLU A 180 5.43 16.93 8.41
N LYS A 181 6.06 17.27 7.29
CA LYS A 181 6.87 18.50 7.14
C LYS A 181 6.05 19.77 7.42
N SER A 182 4.83 19.84 6.89
CA SER A 182 3.95 21.00 7.10
C SER A 182 3.54 21.11 8.57
N TYR A 183 3.19 20.00 9.20
CA TYR A 183 2.84 19.93 10.62
C TYR A 183 4.00 20.37 11.52
N ILE A 184 5.22 19.88 11.25
CA ILE A 184 6.41 20.28 12.02
C ILE A 184 6.68 21.78 11.88
N ARG A 185 6.49 22.36 10.68
CA ARG A 185 6.63 23.80 10.46
C ARG A 185 5.61 24.58 11.29
N GLU A 186 4.34 24.18 11.28
CA GLU A 186 3.29 24.79 12.11
C GLU A 186 3.61 24.70 13.60
N CYS A 187 4.05 23.53 14.08
CA CYS A 187 4.50 23.33 15.45
C CYS A 187 5.66 24.24 15.82
N ARG A 188 6.63 24.44 14.91
CA ARG A 188 7.77 25.35 15.13
C ARG A 188 7.31 26.81 15.25
N GLU A 189 6.37 27.24 14.40
CA GLU A 189 5.82 28.60 14.47
C GLU A 189 5.02 28.84 15.75
N GLU A 190 4.23 27.86 16.19
CA GLU A 190 3.52 27.90 17.47
C GLU A 190 4.51 27.91 18.63
N TRP A 191 5.54 27.07 18.58
CA TRP A 191 6.58 27.01 19.60
C TRP A 191 7.32 28.33 19.76
N ALA A 192 7.70 28.98 18.65
CA ALA A 192 8.38 30.27 18.69
C ALA A 192 7.50 31.38 19.32
N ARG A 193 6.17 31.27 19.23
CA ARG A 193 5.24 32.22 19.86
C ARG A 193 5.05 31.93 21.34
N THR A 194 4.91 30.66 21.73
CA THR A 194 4.57 30.25 23.10
C THR A 194 5.80 30.14 24.00
N CYS A 195 6.95 29.74 23.44
CA CYS A 195 8.19 29.45 24.17
C CYS A 195 9.41 30.08 23.47
N PRO A 196 9.49 31.41 23.30
CA PRO A 196 10.50 32.08 22.47
C PRO A 196 11.95 31.92 22.95
N ALA A 197 12.16 31.70 24.26
CA ALA A 197 13.48 31.49 24.85
C ALA A 197 13.91 30.02 24.90
N THR A 198 13.02 29.09 24.53
CA THR A 198 13.28 27.65 24.59
C THR A 198 13.53 27.11 23.18
N PRO A 199 14.62 26.36 22.94
CA PRO A 199 14.84 25.70 21.65
C PRO A 199 13.68 24.79 21.25
N PHE A 200 13.42 24.66 19.95
CA PHE A 200 12.36 23.79 19.47
C PHE A 200 12.68 22.33 19.76
N TRP A 201 11.77 21.64 20.45
CA TRP A 201 11.99 20.28 20.94
C TRP A 201 12.31 19.26 19.84
N TYR A 202 11.86 19.51 18.60
CA TYR A 202 12.10 18.62 17.46
C TYR A 202 13.55 18.67 16.96
N GLU A 203 14.27 19.77 17.19
CA GLU A 203 15.66 19.95 16.77
C GLU A 203 16.67 19.27 17.71
N GLY A 204 16.28 19.01 18.96
CA GLY A 204 17.13 18.40 19.98
C GLY A 204 17.43 16.90 19.78
N SER A 205 16.63 16.19 18.98
CA SER A 205 16.79 14.73 18.80
C SER A 205 17.94 14.32 17.87
N GLU A 206 18.39 15.19 16.96
CA GLU A 206 19.50 14.87 16.04
C GLU A 206 20.88 15.21 16.63
N ALA A 207 20.94 16.14 17.60
CA ALA A 207 22.20 16.59 18.21
C ALA A 207 22.83 15.54 19.14
N VAL A 208 22.03 14.66 19.75
CA VAL A 208 22.54 13.65 20.71
C VAL A 208 23.30 12.50 20.02
N MET A 209 23.08 12.27 18.72
CA MET A 209 23.83 11.24 17.96
C MET A 209 25.13 11.75 17.32
N SER A 210 25.36 13.06 17.30
CA SER A 210 26.53 13.65 16.64
C SER A 210 27.74 13.85 17.57
N HIS A 211 27.57 13.74 18.89
CA HIS A 211 28.64 13.97 19.88
C HIS A 211 29.28 12.69 20.44
N SER A 212 28.78 11.50 20.09
CA SER A 212 29.36 10.22 20.54
C SER A 212 30.42 9.64 19.59
N ALA A 213 30.78 10.33 18.50
CA ALA A 213 31.74 9.86 17.51
C ALA A 213 33.18 10.42 17.65
N THR A 214 33.48 11.20 18.69
CA THR A 214 34.84 11.72 18.93
C THR A 214 35.23 11.62 20.40
N SER A 215 35.55 10.41 20.86
CA SER A 215 36.43 10.24 22.02
C SER A 215 37.06 8.83 22.01
N SER A 216 38.00 8.62 21.11
CA SER A 216 39.01 7.56 21.22
C SER A 216 40.26 8.01 20.47
N GLU A 217 41.11 8.71 21.20
CA GLU A 217 42.53 9.05 20.98
C GLU A 217 42.80 10.06 22.12
N VAL A 218 43.54 9.74 23.19
CA VAL A 218 44.94 9.27 23.29
C VAL A 218 45.11 8.45 24.58
#